data_AF-A0A6V8NCV6-F1
#
_entry.id   AF-A0A6V8NCV6-F1
#
_cell.length_a   1.000
_cell.length_b   1.000
_cell.length_c   1.000
_cell.angle_alpha   90.00
_cell.angle_beta   90.00
_cell.angle_gamma   90.00
#
_symmetry.space_group_name_H-M   'P 1'
#
loop_
_entity.id
_entity.type
_entity.pdbx_description
1 polymer ?
#
loop_
_entity_poly.entity_id
_entity_poly.type
_entity_poly.pdbx_seq_one_letter_code
_entity_poly.pdbx_strand_id
1 'polypeptide(L)'
;MEKTILLQAVIWMNLALIFYTWAVFSGRRQGLHAKHLVIFGIGLLCDYLGTHQMNIFAQSFGKAPEWHNITGIASLGGMAFHFLLALIAALAHKTESVNRVFHRVSLTIYSCWLIAFFSGAISGMMRMHGR
;
A
#
# COMPACT_ATOMS: atom_id res chain seq x y z
N MET A 1 -20.74 4.66 -14.72
CA MET A 1 -19.46 5.33 -14.36
C MET A 1 -19.13 5.22 -12.88
N GLU A 2 -20.09 5.40 -11.98
CA GLU A 2 -19.81 5.43 -10.53
C GLU A 2 -19.37 4.08 -9.96
N LYS A 3 -20.16 3.03 -10.25
CA LYS A 3 -19.83 1.65 -9.87
C LYS A 3 -18.51 1.18 -10.49
N THR A 4 -18.16 1.68 -11.67
CA THR A 4 -16.93 1.28 -12.37
C THR A 4 -15.69 1.88 -11.72
N ILE A 5 -15.72 3.14 -11.25
CA ILE A 5 -14.60 3.79 -10.55
C ILE A 5 -14.33 3.10 -9.20
N LEU A 6 -15.39 2.84 -8.43
CA LEU A 6 -15.25 2.16 -7.13
C LEU A 6 -14.76 0.71 -7.31
N LEU A 7 -15.30 -0.03 -8.29
CA LEU A 7 -14.84 -1.38 -8.59
C LEU A 7 -13.36 -1.39 -9.00
N GLN A 8 -12.93 -0.46 -9.86
CA GLN A 8 -11.53 -0.31 -10.24
C GLN A 8 -10.66 0.00 -9.03
N ALA A 9 -11.07 0.91 -8.16
CA ALA A 9 -10.36 1.23 -6.92
C ALA A 9 -10.17 -0.01 -6.03
N VAL A 10 -11.23 -0.81 -5.84
CA VAL A 10 -11.18 -2.06 -5.07
C VAL A 10 -10.23 -3.07 -5.70
N ILE A 11 -10.25 -3.24 -7.03
CA ILE A 11 -9.33 -4.13 -7.73
C ILE A 11 -7.88 -3.70 -7.51
N TRP A 12 -7.57 -2.41 -7.72
CA TRP A 12 -6.23 -1.88 -7.51
C TRP A 12 -5.75 -2.06 -6.06
N MET A 13 -6.61 -1.81 -5.08
CA MET A 13 -6.29 -1.99 -3.66
C MET A 13 -6.02 -3.45 -3.29
N ASN A 14 -6.78 -4.39 -3.85
CA ASN A 14 -6.54 -5.82 -3.62
C ASN A 14 -5.27 -6.30 -4.31
N LEU A 15 -4.94 -5.79 -5.50
CA LEU A 15 -3.66 -6.06 -6.15
C LEU A 15 -2.49 -5.54 -5.31
N ALA A 16 -2.60 -4.32 -4.77
CA ALA A 16 -1.62 -3.76 -3.85
C ALA A 16 -1.42 -4.65 -2.60
N LEU A 17 -2.52 -5.11 -2.00
CA LEU A 17 -2.49 -6.05 -0.87
C LEU A 17 -1.71 -7.32 -1.22
N ILE A 18 -2.00 -7.95 -2.35
CA ILE A 18 -1.33 -9.17 -2.79
C ILE A 18 0.17 -8.93 -3.01
N PHE A 19 0.53 -7.87 -3.74
CA PHE A 19 1.92 -7.59 -4.05
C PHE A 19 2.75 -7.19 -2.82
N TYR A 20 2.22 -6.34 -1.94
CA TYR A 20 2.89 -6.00 -0.68
C TYR A 20 3.06 -7.21 0.23
N THR A 21 2.01 -8.03 0.39
CA THR A 21 2.10 -9.26 1.17
C THR A 21 3.22 -10.15 0.61
N TRP A 22 3.20 -10.40 -0.69
CA TRP A 22 4.22 -11.25 -1.30
C TRP A 22 5.63 -10.67 -1.12
N ALA A 23 5.83 -9.37 -1.39
CA ALA A 23 7.13 -8.72 -1.28
C ALA A 23 7.70 -8.76 0.16
N VAL A 24 6.87 -8.46 1.16
CA VAL A 24 7.28 -8.39 2.57
C VAL A 24 7.58 -9.78 3.12
N PHE A 25 6.69 -10.76 2.90
CA PHE A 25 6.84 -12.11 3.47
C PHE A 25 7.85 -12.97 2.70
N SER A 26 7.89 -12.89 1.36
CA SER A 26 8.93 -13.56 0.57
C SER A 26 10.31 -12.98 0.86
N GLY A 27 10.41 -11.64 0.97
CA GLY A 27 11.62 -10.95 1.36
C GLY A 27 12.16 -11.46 2.69
N ARG A 28 11.31 -11.62 3.71
CA ARG A 28 11.72 -12.16 5.01
C ARG A 28 12.33 -13.56 4.93
N ARG A 29 11.89 -14.40 4.01
CA ARG A 29 12.34 -15.80 3.89
C ARG A 29 13.61 -15.97 3.05
N GLN A 30 13.79 -15.12 2.04
CA GLN A 30 14.85 -15.27 1.04
C GLN A 30 15.90 -14.14 1.09
N GLY A 31 15.65 -13.08 1.86
CA GLY A 31 16.45 -11.85 1.84
C GLY A 31 16.02 -10.87 0.73
N LEU A 32 16.56 -9.65 0.80
CA LEU A 32 16.25 -8.57 -0.14
C LEU A 32 16.92 -8.80 -1.52
N HIS A 33 16.15 -9.40 -2.43
CA HIS A 33 16.47 -9.50 -3.86
C HIS A 33 15.74 -8.44 -4.70
N ALA A 34 16.29 -8.14 -5.88
CA ALA A 34 15.68 -7.21 -6.85
C ALA A 34 14.22 -7.55 -7.19
N LYS A 35 13.85 -8.84 -7.22
CA LYS A 35 12.46 -9.26 -7.46
C LYS A 35 11.48 -8.74 -6.40
N HIS A 36 11.90 -8.69 -5.13
CA HIS A 36 11.05 -8.16 -4.05
C HIS A 36 10.85 -6.66 -4.22
N LEU A 37 11.90 -5.95 -4.65
CA LEU A 37 11.82 -4.53 -4.96
C LEU A 37 10.85 -4.27 -6.12
N VAL A 38 10.98 -5.00 -7.23
CA VAL A 38 10.08 -4.86 -8.40
C VAL A 38 8.62 -5.11 -8.00
N ILE A 39 8.34 -6.20 -7.29
CA ILE A 39 6.97 -6.52 -6.87
C ILE A 39 6.44 -5.49 -5.86
N PHE A 40 7.28 -5.01 -4.93
CA PHE A 40 6.89 -3.93 -4.02
C PHE A 40 6.57 -2.64 -4.78
N GLY A 41 7.36 -2.28 -5.80
CA GLY A 41 7.11 -1.12 -6.65
C GLY A 41 5.82 -1.23 -7.46
N ILE A 42 5.50 -2.43 -7.98
CA ILE A 42 4.20 -2.69 -8.64
C ILE A 42 3.05 -2.56 -7.62
N GLY A 43 3.23 -3.08 -6.41
CA GLY A 43 2.29 -2.90 -5.30
C GLY A 43 2.04 -1.42 -5.00
N LEU A 44 3.10 -0.61 -4.95
CA LEU A 44 3.03 0.84 -4.74
C LEU A 44 2.31 1.57 -5.86
N LEU A 45 2.54 1.17 -7.11
CA LEU A 45 1.79 1.72 -8.24
C LEU A 45 0.29 1.38 -8.14
N CYS A 46 -0.04 0.14 -7.79
CA CYS A 46 -1.43 -0.27 -7.58
C CYS A 46 -2.08 0.51 -6.44
N ASP A 47 -1.37 0.70 -5.33
CA ASP A 47 -1.83 1.45 -4.16
C ASP A 47 -2.09 2.93 -4.50
N TYR A 48 -1.18 3.56 -5.24
CA TYR A 48 -1.36 4.91 -5.76
C TYR A 48 -2.58 5.03 -6.68
N LEU A 49 -2.72 4.11 -7.64
CA LEU A 49 -3.87 4.09 -8.56
C LEU A 49 -5.18 3.87 -7.83
N GLY A 50 -5.22 2.93 -6.88
CA GLY A 50 -6.38 2.69 -6.02
C GLY A 50 -6.76 3.92 -5.23
N THR A 51 -5.78 4.56 -4.57
CA THR A 51 -5.98 5.78 -3.76
C THR A 51 -6.45 6.93 -4.62
N HIS A 52 -5.92 7.07 -5.84
CA HIS A 52 -6.34 8.10 -6.79
C HIS A 52 -7.81 7.91 -7.20
N GLN A 53 -8.22 6.68 -7.55
CA GLN A 53 -9.60 6.37 -7.90
C GLN A 53 -10.56 6.58 -6.72
N MET A 54 -10.14 6.21 -5.49
CA MET A 54 -10.91 6.49 -4.27
C MET A 54 -11.07 7.99 -4.03
N ASN A 55 -10.07 8.81 -4.32
CA ASN A 55 -10.16 10.26 -4.21
C ASN A 55 -11.12 10.88 -5.23
N ILE A 56 -11.09 10.42 -6.48
CA ILE A 56 -12.06 10.83 -7.51
C ILE A 56 -13.49 10.48 -7.06
N PHE A 57 -13.68 9.26 -6.55
CA PHE A 57 -14.95 8.84 -5.99
C PHE A 57 -15.37 9.74 -4.80
N ALA A 58 -14.46 10.05 -3.89
CA ALA A 58 -14.72 10.90 -2.72
C ALA A 58 -15.11 12.34 -3.08
N GLN A 59 -14.56 12.90 -4.16
CA GLN A 59 -14.93 14.24 -4.65
C GLN A 59 -16.39 14.28 -5.16
N SER A 60 -16.87 13.17 -5.72
CA SER A 60 -18.20 13.08 -6.32
C SER A 60 -19.28 12.60 -5.35
N PHE A 61 -18.92 11.78 -4.35
CA PHE A 61 -19.88 11.05 -3.50
C PHE A 61 -19.65 11.21 -1.98
N GLY A 62 -18.74 12.10 -1.60
CA GLY A 62 -18.44 12.44 -0.22
C GLY A 62 -17.19 11.74 0.31
N LYS A 63 -16.41 12.48 1.10
CA LYS A 63 -15.12 12.04 1.63
C LYS A 63 -15.27 10.99 2.73
N ALA A 64 -14.32 10.06 2.77
CA ALA A 64 -14.11 9.18 3.92
C ALA A 64 -13.80 10.00 5.19
N PRO A 65 -13.94 9.40 6.40
CA PRO A 65 -13.55 10.05 7.65
C PRO A 65 -12.12 10.60 7.58
N GLU A 66 -11.90 11.77 8.16
CA GLU A 66 -10.61 12.48 8.08
C GLU A 66 -9.45 11.65 8.62
N TRP A 67 -9.67 10.90 9.70
CA TRP A 67 -8.72 9.94 10.27
C TRP A 67 -8.28 8.86 9.26
N HIS A 68 -9.19 8.36 8.42
CA HIS A 68 -8.84 7.39 7.37
C HIS A 68 -7.98 8.03 6.29
N ASN A 69 -8.29 9.24 5.86
CA ASN A 69 -7.48 9.95 4.87
C ASN A 69 -6.06 10.22 5.38
N ILE A 70 -5.91 10.66 6.64
CA ILE A 70 -4.59 10.90 7.25
C ILE A 70 -3.79 9.60 7.33
N THR A 71 -4.40 8.52 7.82
CA THR A 71 -3.73 7.21 7.93
C THR A 71 -3.38 6.62 6.56
N GLY A 72 -4.24 6.79 5.55
CA GLY A 72 -3.98 6.39 4.17
C GLY A 72 -2.80 7.14 3.55
N ILE A 73 -2.76 8.47 3.66
CA ILE A 73 -1.65 9.29 3.14
C ILE A 73 -0.34 8.95 3.86
N ALA A 74 -0.36 8.87 5.19
CA ALA A 74 0.82 8.51 5.98
C ALA A 74 1.35 7.13 5.59
N SER A 75 0.44 6.18 5.34
CA SER A 75 0.81 4.83 4.96
C SER A 75 1.38 4.73 3.54
N LEU A 76 0.73 5.35 2.54
CA LEU A 76 1.23 5.41 1.17
C LEU A 76 2.59 6.11 1.11
N GLY A 77 2.75 7.21 1.85
CA GLY A 77 4.02 7.91 2.00
C GLY A 77 5.10 7.03 2.64
N GLY A 78 4.75 6.29 3.70
CA GLY A 78 5.64 5.32 4.33
C GLY A 78 6.08 4.21 3.39
N MET A 79 5.17 3.65 2.60
CA MET A 79 5.47 2.64 1.58
C MET A 79 6.43 3.18 0.52
N ALA A 80 6.17 4.39 0.00
CA ALA A 80 7.02 5.05 -0.98
C ALA A 80 8.42 5.34 -0.42
N PHE A 81 8.51 5.89 0.79
CA PHE A 81 9.78 6.15 1.47
C PHE A 81 10.59 4.86 1.65
N HIS A 82 9.94 3.80 2.10
CA HIS A 82 10.59 2.50 2.26
C HIS A 82 11.09 1.92 0.94
N PHE A 83 10.29 2.03 -0.13
CA PHE A 83 10.69 1.61 -1.47
C PHE A 83 11.92 2.37 -1.97
N LEU A 84 11.99 3.69 -1.75
CA LEU A 84 13.14 4.50 -2.13
C LEU A 84 14.40 4.08 -1.37
N LEU A 85 14.30 3.83 -0.07
CA LEU A 85 15.43 3.31 0.71
C LEU A 85 15.88 1.93 0.20
N ALA A 86 14.94 1.06 -0.12
CA ALA A 86 15.20 -0.26 -0.70
C ALA A 86 15.95 -0.15 -2.04
N LEU A 87 15.49 0.76 -2.90
CA LEU A 87 16.06 1.03 -4.22
C LEU A 87 17.48 1.60 -4.11
N ILE A 88 17.70 2.57 -3.22
CA ILE A 88 19.03 3.13 -2.97
C ILE A 88 19.97 2.06 -2.42
N ALA A 89 19.52 1.24 -1.47
CA ALA A 89 20.33 0.14 -0.92
C ALA A 89 20.69 -0.92 -1.98
N ALA A 90 19.77 -1.21 -2.90
CA ALA A 90 19.99 -2.08 -4.06
C ALA A 90 21.02 -1.51 -5.02
N LEU A 91 20.89 -0.25 -5.41
CA LEU A 91 21.82 0.43 -6.32
C LEU A 91 23.21 0.63 -5.71
N ALA A 92 23.31 0.80 -4.39
CA ALA A 92 24.58 0.93 -3.68
C ALA A 92 25.26 -0.43 -3.37
N HIS A 93 24.70 -1.56 -3.82
CA HIS A 93 25.17 -2.92 -3.51
C HIS A 93 25.33 -3.21 -2.01
N LYS A 94 24.52 -2.56 -1.16
CA LYS A 94 24.56 -2.71 0.31
C LYS A 94 23.47 -3.62 0.88
N THR A 95 22.70 -4.28 0.02
CA THR A 95 21.49 -5.05 0.37
C THR A 95 21.70 -6.06 1.51
N GLU A 96 22.81 -6.78 1.53
CA GLU A 96 23.11 -7.76 2.59
C GLU A 96 23.27 -7.10 3.97
N SER A 97 23.98 -5.97 4.03
CA SER A 97 24.27 -5.28 5.30
C SER A 97 23.02 -4.67 5.94
N VAL A 98 22.03 -4.27 5.14
CA VAL A 98 20.79 -3.64 5.63
C VAL A 98 19.63 -4.63 5.76
N ASN A 99 19.78 -5.89 5.35
CA ASN A 99 18.68 -6.85 5.19
C ASN A 99 17.84 -7.05 6.47
N ARG A 100 18.48 -7.13 7.65
CA ARG A 100 17.76 -7.32 8.93
C ARG A 100 16.92 -6.09 9.31
N VAL A 101 17.49 -4.89 9.14
CA VAL A 101 16.79 -3.63 9.43
C VAL A 101 15.66 -3.44 8.42
N PHE A 102 15.92 -3.76 7.16
CA PHE A 102 14.97 -3.71 6.07
C PHE A 102 13.70 -4.49 6.43
N HIS A 103 13.80 -5.77 6.78
CA HIS A 103 12.63 -6.59 7.11
C HIS A 103 11.82 -6.06 8.29
N ARG A 104 12.50 -5.56 9.34
CA ARG A 104 11.80 -4.98 10.50
C ARG A 104 10.98 -3.77 10.07
N VAL A 105 11.60 -2.86 9.31
CA VAL A 105 10.96 -1.65 8.80
C VAL A 105 9.83 -1.98 7.82
N SER A 106 10.05 -2.92 6.88
CA SER A 106 9.02 -3.38 5.94
C SER A 106 7.78 -3.88 6.67
N LEU A 107 7.96 -4.70 7.71
CA LEU A 107 6.85 -5.28 8.46
C LEU A 107 6.07 -4.22 9.24
N THR A 108 6.76 -3.24 9.83
CA THR A 108 6.12 -2.12 10.55
C THR A 108 5.26 -1.29 9.60
N ILE A 109 5.83 -0.84 8.47
CA ILE A 109 5.12 0.00 7.51
C ILE A 109 3.95 -0.77 6.86
N TYR A 110 4.17 -2.04 6.52
CA TYR A 110 3.12 -2.93 6.03
C TYR A 110 1.97 -3.12 7.03
N SER A 111 2.27 -3.25 8.32
CA SER A 111 1.25 -3.37 9.36
C SER A 111 0.44 -2.07 9.50
N CYS A 112 1.10 -0.91 9.45
CA CYS A 112 0.41 0.39 9.42
C CYS A 112 -0.48 0.53 8.18
N TRP A 113 -0.04 0.02 7.03
CA TRP A 113 -0.82 0.01 5.80
C TRP A 113 -2.02 -0.91 5.86
N LEU A 114 -1.92 -2.08 6.47
CA LEU A 114 -3.08 -2.95 6.70
C LEU A 114 -4.16 -2.24 7.53
N ILE A 115 -3.76 -1.48 8.57
CA ILE A 115 -4.72 -0.70 9.37
C ILE A 115 -5.43 0.34 8.48
N ALA A 116 -4.69 1.07 7.65
CA ALA A 116 -5.27 2.02 6.71
C ALA A 116 -6.22 1.32 5.73
N PHE A 117 -5.79 0.21 5.10
CA PHE A 117 -6.58 -0.59 4.17
C PHE A 117 -7.91 -1.06 4.78
N PHE A 118 -7.86 -1.71 5.95
CA PHE A 118 -9.06 -2.22 6.60
C PHE A 118 -9.98 -1.11 7.10
N SER A 119 -9.42 -0.01 7.63
CA SER A 119 -10.23 1.14 8.04
C SER A 119 -11.01 1.75 6.87
N GLY A 120 -10.41 1.81 5.68
CA GLY A 120 -11.06 2.28 4.46
C GLY A 120 -12.16 1.33 3.99
N ALA A 121 -11.87 0.02 3.96
CA ALA A 121 -12.83 -1.00 3.59
C ALA A 121 -14.06 -1.00 4.51
N ILE A 122 -13.86 -0.95 5.83
CA ILE A 122 -14.93 -0.89 6.83
C ILE A 122 -15.75 0.39 6.66
N SER A 123 -15.09 1.55 6.52
CA SER A 123 -15.79 2.82 6.30
C SER A 123 -16.65 2.80 5.04
N GLY A 124 -16.15 2.23 3.94
CA GLY A 124 -16.92 2.03 2.71
C GLY A 124 -18.14 1.13 2.92
N MET A 125 -17.97 -0.03 3.56
CA MET A 125 -19.05 -0.97 3.82
C MET A 125 -20.15 -0.38 4.72
N MET A 126 -19.78 0.34 5.79
CA MET A 126 -20.74 0.97 6.70
C MET A 126 -21.60 2.03 5.98
N ARG A 127 -20.99 2.79 5.06
CA ARG A 127 -21.71 3.82 4.27
C ARG A 127 -22.61 3.22 3.19
N MET A 128 -22.31 2.01 2.71
CA MET A 128 -23.17 1.30 1.77
C MET A 128 -24.35 0.60 2.47
N HIS A 129 -24.17 0.10 3.69
CA HIS A 129 -25.25 -0.53 4.47
C HIS A 129 -26.19 0.47 5.15
N GLY A 130 -25.72 1.70 5.41
CA GLY A 130 -26.53 2.77 6.01
C GLY A 130 -27.42 3.55 5.03
N ARG A 131 -27.57 3.06 3.79
CA ARG A 131 -28.45 3.64 2.75
C ARG A 131 -29.54 2.65 2.35
#